data_AF-V4H917-F1
#
_entry.id   AF-V4H917-F1
#
_cell.length_a   1.000
_cell.length_b   1.000
_cell.length_c   1.000
_cell.angle_alpha   90.00
_cell.angle_beta   90.00
_cell.angle_gamma   90.00
#
_symmetry.space_group_name_H-M   'P 1'
#
loop_
_entity.id
_entity.type
_entity.pdbx_description
1 polymer ?
#
loop_
_entity_poly.entity_id
_entity_poly.type
_entity_poly.pdbx_seq_one_letter_code
_entity_poly.pdbx_strand_id
1 'polypeptide(L)' 'MHKLLQGTVLAGLLMASGQALAWSSSDPSFNDNCRWQLVKVHRYTGFYGEEYRAIGSCKYQNKFLNYRNSYIHYW' A
#
# COMPACT_ATOMS: atom_id res chain seq x y z
N MET A 1 30.10 -42.12 -23.22
CA MET A 1 29.36 -41.14 -24.07
C MET A 1 28.45 -40.32 -23.16
N HIS A 2 28.46 -39.00 -23.34
CA HIS A 2 27.68 -38.01 -22.57
C HIS A 2 26.19 -37.94 -23.01
N LYS A 3 25.41 -37.20 -22.20
CA LYS A 3 24.12 -36.51 -22.48
C LYS A 3 22.87 -37.35 -22.16
N LEU A 4 21.76 -36.86 -21.59
CA LEU A 4 21.19 -35.54 -21.25
C LEU A 4 20.45 -35.70 -19.89
N LEU A 5 20.57 -34.80 -18.91
CA LEU A 5 19.81 -33.55 -18.77
C LEU A 5 18.30 -33.68 -19.09
N GLN A 6 17.49 -34.07 -18.09
CA GLN A 6 16.08 -33.65 -18.02
C GLN A 6 15.92 -32.77 -16.79
N GLY A 7 16.02 -31.47 -17.02
CA GLY A 7 15.73 -30.44 -16.03
C GLY A 7 14.25 -30.46 -15.69
N THR A 8 13.93 -30.89 -14.48
CA THR A 8 12.63 -30.65 -13.86
C THR A 8 12.58 -29.20 -13.38
N VAL A 9 11.90 -28.39 -14.18
CA VAL A 9 10.87 -27.43 -13.76
C VAL A 9 10.98 -26.96 -12.29
N LEU A 10 11.58 -25.80 -12.08
CA LEU A 10 11.16 -24.87 -11.03
C LEU A 10 11.12 -23.46 -11.64
N ALA A 11 10.12 -23.27 -12.49
CA ALA A 11 9.55 -21.96 -12.74
C ALA A 11 8.68 -21.60 -11.53
N GLY A 12 9.04 -20.54 -10.81
CA GLY A 12 8.19 -20.00 -9.76
C GLY A 12 9.04 -19.35 -8.67
N LEU A 13 8.65 -18.14 -8.27
CA LEU A 13 9.33 -17.25 -7.32
C LEU A 13 10.56 -16.59 -7.99
N LEU A 14 10.43 -15.41 -8.58
CA LEU A 14 10.39 -14.16 -7.82
C LEU A 14 9.63 -13.07 -8.62
N MET A 15 8.30 -13.06 -8.53
CA MET A 15 7.51 -11.86 -8.82
C MET A 15 7.42 -11.05 -7.52
N ALA A 16 8.46 -10.28 -7.21
CA ALA A 16 8.47 -9.39 -6.05
C ALA A 16 9.23 -8.10 -6.38
N SER A 17 8.69 -7.31 -7.31
CA SER A 17 9.01 -5.88 -7.44
C SER A 17 7.80 -5.09 -7.92
N GLY A 18 6.61 -5.48 -7.49
CA GLY A 18 5.48 -4.56 -7.43
C GLY A 18 5.55 -3.83 -6.10
N GLN A 19 5.24 -2.54 -6.08
CA GLN A 19 5.12 -1.67 -4.89
C GLN A 19 6.38 -0.85 -4.53
N ALA A 20 6.81 -0.03 -5.48
CA ALA A 20 7.25 1.32 -5.15
C ALA A 20 6.53 2.32 -6.06
N LEU A 21 5.19 2.23 -6.10
CA LEU A 21 4.42 3.34 -6.65
C LEU A 21 4.52 4.45 -5.63
N ALA A 22 5.13 5.56 -6.04
CA ALA A 22 5.28 6.77 -5.26
C ALA A 22 3.89 7.26 -4.81
N TRP A 23 3.50 6.88 -3.59
CA TRP A 23 2.27 7.29 -2.95
C TRP A 23 2.44 8.71 -2.42
N SER A 24 2.45 9.70 -3.31
CA SER A 24 2.38 11.12 -2.93
C SER A 24 1.22 11.80 -3.67
N SER A 25 0.01 11.62 -3.15
CA SER A 25 -1.16 12.43 -3.53
C SER A 25 -1.36 13.50 -2.46
N SER A 26 -0.41 14.44 -2.37
CA SER A 26 -0.62 15.67 -1.62
C SER A 26 -1.41 16.63 -2.49
N ASP A 27 -2.73 16.45 -2.57
CA ASP A 27 -3.64 17.47 -3.10
C ASP A 27 -4.04 18.39 -1.93
N PRO A 28 -3.36 19.53 -1.74
CA PRO A 28 -3.63 20.44 -0.62
C PRO A 28 -4.99 21.14 -0.74
N SER A 29 -5.69 20.99 -1.88
CA SER A 29 -7.02 21.57 -2.10
C SER A 29 -8.16 20.65 -1.66
N PHE A 30 -7.87 19.39 -1.33
CA PHE A 30 -8.89 18.44 -0.91
C PHE A 30 -9.25 18.64 0.58
N ASN A 31 -10.39 19.28 0.82
CA ASN A 31 -10.99 19.32 2.15
C ASN A 31 -11.63 17.96 2.47
N ASP A 32 -11.04 17.25 3.43
CA ASP A 32 -11.38 15.88 3.80
C ASP A 32 -12.67 15.78 4.65
N ASN A 33 -13.79 16.27 4.13
CA ASN A 33 -15.11 16.18 4.79
C ASN A 33 -15.72 14.76 4.74
N CYS A 34 -14.91 13.77 4.38
CA CYS A 34 -15.32 12.38 4.34
C CYS A 34 -15.40 11.80 5.75
N ARG A 35 -16.40 10.95 5.98
CA ARG A 35 -16.43 10.12 7.18
C ARG A 35 -15.48 8.95 6.95
N TRP A 36 -14.58 8.70 7.90
CA TRP A 36 -13.56 7.66 7.77
C TRP A 36 -13.72 6.58 8.82
N GLN A 37 -13.60 5.33 8.39
CA GLN A 37 -13.57 4.16 9.24
C GLN A 37 -12.16 3.59 9.28
N LEU A 38 -11.59 3.44 10.46
CA LEU A 38 -10.31 2.76 10.63
C LEU A 38 -10.46 1.30 10.23
N VAL A 39 -9.66 0.85 9.26
CA VAL A 39 -9.69 -0.55 8.77
C VAL A 39 -8.45 -1.33 9.19
N LYS A 40 -7.30 -0.67 9.34
CA LYS A 40 -6.07 -1.34 9.72
C LYS A 40 -5.11 -0.40 10.43
N VAL A 41 -4.46 -0.92 11.46
CA VAL A 41 -3.34 -0.24 12.14
C VAL A 41 -2.05 -0.98 11.79
N HIS A 42 -1.06 -0.23 11.36
CA HIS A 42 0.30 -0.72 11.12
C HIS A 42 1.21 -0.21 12.22
N ARG A 43 1.70 -1.13 13.06
CA ARG A 43 2.59 -0.82 14.17
C ARG A 43 3.80 -1.73 14.15
N TYR A 44 4.96 -1.12 13.95
CA TYR A 44 6.27 -1.78 14.00
C TYR A 44 7.25 -0.89 14.79
N THR A 45 8.43 -1.40 15.11
CA THR A 45 9.46 -0.59 15.77
C THR A 45 9.81 0.63 14.92
N GLY A 46 9.56 1.84 15.43
CA GLY A 46 9.84 3.09 14.74
C GLY A 46 8.82 3.48 13.65
N PHE A 47 7.66 2.82 13.57
CA PHE A 47 6.60 3.13 12.62
C PHE A 47 5.22 2.99 13.23
N TYR A 48 4.39 4.00 13.01
CA TYR A 48 2.96 3.97 13.33
C TYR A 48 2.17 4.61 12.18
N GLY A 49 1.22 3.86 11.64
CA GLY A 49 0.35 4.33 10.57
C GLY A 49 -1.01 3.66 10.59
N GLU A 50 -2.00 4.34 10.04
CA GLU A 50 -3.39 3.93 10.08
C GLU A 50 -4.01 4.02 8.68
N GLU A 51 -4.63 2.92 8.25
CA GLU A 51 -5.44 2.87 7.04
C GLU A 51 -6.91 3.07 7.39
N TYR A 52 -7.54 3.93 6.61
CA TYR A 52 -8.95 4.25 6.72
C TYR A 52 -9.66 3.98 5.41
N ARG A 53 -10.94 3.64 5.50
CA ARG A 53 -11.87 3.56 4.39
C ARG A 53 -12.95 4.63 4.52
N ALA A 54 -13.29 5.28 3.42
CA ALA A 54 -14.37 6.25 3.40
C ALA A 54 -15.72 5.56 3.63
N ILE A 55 -16.60 6.23 4.37
CA ILE A 55 -17.98 5.84 4.57
C ILE A 55 -18.83 6.72 3.66
N GLY A 56 -19.45 6.11 2.65
CA GLY A 56 -20.29 6.80 1.67
C GLY A 56 -19.53 7.22 0.40
N SER A 57 -20.08 8.21 -0.31
CA SER A 57 -19.57 8.63 -1.61
C SER A 57 -18.51 9.74 -1.44
N CYS A 58 -17.25 9.32 -1.44
CA CYS A 58 -16.08 10.18 -1.35
C CYS A 58 -15.21 10.07 -2.62
N LYS A 59 -14.52 11.16 -2.97
CA LYS A 59 -13.58 11.21 -4.11
C LYS A 59 -12.56 10.07 -4.01
N TYR A 60 -12.00 9.90 -2.82
CA TYR A 60 -11.11 8.79 -2.47
C TYR A 60 -11.83 7.85 -1.54
N GLN A 61 -11.63 6.55 -1.76
CA GLN A 61 -12.29 5.51 -0.98
C GLN A 61 -11.42 5.06 0.19
N ASN A 62 -10.13 5.38 0.16
CA ASN A 62 -9.18 4.99 1.18
C ASN A 62 -8.21 6.13 1.47
N LYS A 63 -7.70 6.14 2.69
CA LYS A 63 -6.54 6.96 3.05
C LYS A 63 -5.59 6.23 3.98
N PHE A 64 -4.33 6.61 3.92
CA PHE A 64 -3.30 6.15 4.83
C PHE A 64 -2.66 7.35 5.53
N LEU A 65 -2.66 7.32 6.86
CA LEU A 65 -2.03 8.33 7.70
C LEU A 65 -0.76 7.74 8.31
N ASN A 66 0.39 8.31 7.95
CA ASN A 66 1.67 7.98 8.54
C ASN A 66 2.03 9.01 9.62
N TYR A 67 2.04 8.58 10.87
CA TYR A 67 2.28 9.47 12.01
C TYR A 67 3.75 9.83 12.21
N ARG A 68 4.69 9.12 11.58
CA ARG A 68 6.12 9.43 11.70
C ARG A 68 6.49 10.75 11.02
N ASN A 69 5.85 11.03 9.89
CA ASN A 69 6.12 12.22 9.05
C ASN A 69 4.87 13.06 8.80
N SER A 70 3.78 12.79 9.53
CA SER A 70 2.48 13.45 9.37
C SER A 70 1.99 13.46 7.91
N TYR A 71 2.32 12.41 7.17
CA TYR A 71 2.01 12.30 5.76
C TYR A 71 0.66 11.58 5.57
N ILE A 72 -0.15 12.07 4.62
CA ILE A 72 -1.44 11.49 4.28
C ILE A 72 -1.46 11.14 2.80
N HIS A 73 -1.84 9.90 2.49
CA HIS A 73 -2.06 9.44 1.13
C HIS A 73 -3.53 9.09 0.91
N TYR A 74 -4.09 9.44 -0.24
CA TYR A 74 -5.46 9.10 -0.62
C TYR A 74 -5.49 8.32 -1.93
N TRP A 75 -6.38 7.32 -2.02
CA TRP A 75 -6.66 6.54 -3.24
C TRP A 75 -8.09 6.00 -3.32
#